data_AF-R9K8K5-F1
#
_entry.id   AF-R9K8K5-F1
#
_cell.length_a   1.000
_cell.length_b   1.000
_cell.length_c   1.000
_cell.angle_alpha   90.00
_cell.angle_beta   90.00
_cell.angle_gamma   90.00
#
_symmetry.space_group_name_H-M   'P 1'
#
loop_
_entity.id
_entity.type
_entity.pdbx_description
1 polymer ?
#
loop_
_entity_poly.entity_id
_entity_poly.type
_entity_poly.pdbx_seq_one_letter_code
_entity_poly.pdbx_strand_id
1 'polypeptide(L)'
;MDNLKKLRQEIGLTQQSLAKELNTSQQSVYKYEHHITEPDISMLKNMADVFNVSVDYLIGHSTCPHKIQEVHPADLNQEEFSLVEKYRSLPPSSREIFSQLLDEFLKNHSAP
;
A
#
# COMPACT_ATOMS: atom_id res chain seq x y z
N MET A 1 -10.75 -7.04 13.90
CA MET A 1 -9.78 -6.55 12.89
C MET A 1 -8.81 -5.56 13.51
N ASP A 2 -7.51 -5.81 13.37
CA ASP A 2 -6.47 -4.99 14.02
C ASP A 2 -6.30 -3.61 13.37
N ASN A 3 -6.42 -3.52 12.03
CA ASN A 3 -6.07 -2.29 11.31
C ASN A 3 -7.29 -1.44 10.88
N LEU A 4 -8.52 -1.93 11.00
CA LEU A 4 -9.72 -1.23 10.52
C LEU A 4 -9.89 0.17 11.13
N LYS A 5 -9.77 0.28 12.47
CA LYS A 5 -9.92 1.56 13.18
C LYS A 5 -8.83 2.56 12.78
N LYS A 6 -7.60 2.07 12.66
CA LYS A 6 -6.44 2.87 12.25
C LYS A 6 -6.65 3.43 10.84
N LEU A 7 -6.92 2.57 9.86
CA LEU A 7 -7.15 2.95 8.47
C LEU A 7 -8.29 3.97 8.34
N ARG A 8 -9.40 3.75 9.05
CA ARG A 8 -10.52 4.70 9.08
C ARG A 8 -10.09 6.07 9.59
N GLN A 9 -9.29 6.12 10.66
CA GLN A 9 -8.81 7.37 11.25
C GLN A 9 -7.81 8.09 10.35
N GLU A 10 -6.95 7.37 9.62
CA GLU A 10 -5.98 7.94 8.69
C GLU A 10 -6.65 8.72 7.55
N ILE A 11 -7.78 8.23 7.04
CA ILE A 11 -8.57 8.92 6.02
C ILE A 11 -9.65 9.85 6.61
N GLY A 12 -9.62 10.11 7.92
CA GLY A 12 -10.49 11.08 8.59
C GLY A 12 -11.98 10.71 8.65
N LEU A 13 -12.34 9.44 8.45
CA LEU A 13 -13.74 9.02 8.47
C LEU A 13 -14.26 8.77 9.89
N THR A 14 -15.51 9.14 10.15
CA THR A 14 -16.24 8.66 11.33
C THR A 14 -16.72 7.22 11.12
N GLN A 15 -17.05 6.48 12.19
CA GLN A 15 -17.66 5.15 12.06
C GLN A 15 -18.95 5.19 11.23
N GLN A 16 -19.74 6.27 11.38
CA GLN A 16 -20.97 6.46 10.60
C GLN A 16 -20.67 6.74 9.12
N SER A 17 -19.63 7.52 8.82
CA SER A 17 -19.21 7.79 7.43
C SER A 17 -18.73 6.51 6.75
N LEU A 18 -17.88 5.73 7.41
CA LEU A 18 -17.43 4.45 6.88
C LEU A 18 -18.59 3.46 6.68
N ALA A 19 -19.55 3.44 7.60
CA ALA A 19 -20.74 2.61 7.46
C ALA A 19 -21.55 2.95 6.20
N LYS A 20 -21.64 4.24 5.84
CA LYS A 20 -22.29 4.68 4.59
C LYS A 20 -21.52 4.20 3.36
N GLU A 21 -20.20 4.36 3.33
CA GLU A 21 -19.35 3.87 2.21
C GLU A 21 -19.50 2.36 2.01
N LEU A 22 -19.56 1.60 3.10
CA LEU A 22 -19.67 0.14 3.08
C LEU A 22 -21.12 -0.38 2.99
N ASN A 23 -22.12 0.51 2.85
CA ASN A 23 -23.53 0.17 2.85
C ASN A 23 -23.94 -0.73 4.03
N THR A 24 -23.51 -0.37 5.25
CA THR A 24 -23.77 -1.10 6.49
C THR A 24 -24.20 -0.15 7.62
N SER A 25 -24.34 -0.68 8.83
CA SER A 25 -24.70 0.12 10.02
C SER A 25 -23.45 0.60 10.78
N GLN A 26 -23.56 1.76 11.46
CA GLN A 26 -22.50 2.23 12.36
C GLN A 26 -22.20 1.20 13.45
N GLN A 27 -23.23 0.50 13.95
CA GLN A 27 -23.09 -0.56 14.93
C GLN A 27 -22.26 -1.74 14.40
N SER A 28 -22.40 -2.08 13.11
CA SER A 28 -21.57 -3.11 12.46
C SER A 28 -20.11 -2.69 12.46
N VAL A 29 -19.81 -1.46 12.02
CA VAL A 29 -18.43 -0.91 12.04
C VAL A 29 -17.84 -0.91 13.45
N TYR A 30 -18.62 -0.49 14.46
CA TYR A 30 -18.20 -0.55 15.85
C TYR A 30 -17.83 -1.99 16.27
N LYS A 31 -18.69 -2.97 15.97
CA LYS A 31 -18.45 -4.37 16.29
C LYS A 31 -17.18 -4.92 15.62
N TYR A 32 -16.95 -4.56 14.36
CA TYR A 32 -15.74 -4.95 13.61
C TYR A 32 -14.46 -4.38 14.23
N GLU A 33 -14.47 -3.11 14.61
CA GLU A 33 -13.33 -2.44 15.27
C GLU A 33 -13.03 -2.97 16.67
N HIS A 34 -14.01 -3.58 17.33
CA HIS A 34 -13.87 -4.13 18.69
C HIS A 34 -13.86 -5.66 18.74
N HIS A 35 -13.72 -6.33 17.59
CA HIS A 35 -13.70 -7.80 17.49
C HIS A 35 -14.92 -8.50 18.09
N ILE A 36 -16.07 -7.81 18.14
CA ILE A 36 -17.33 -8.37 18.66
C ILE A 36 -17.99 -9.28 17.62
N THR A 37 -17.76 -9.01 16.35
CA THR A 37 -18.31 -9.77 15.22
C THR A 37 -17.31 -9.69 14.08
N GLU A 38 -17.19 -10.76 13.31
CA GLU A 38 -16.38 -10.77 12.10
C GLU A 38 -17.25 -10.45 10.87
N PRO A 39 -16.76 -9.63 9.93
CA PRO A 39 -17.39 -9.41 8.64
C PRO A 39 -17.32 -10.68 7.77
N ASP A 40 -18.23 -10.79 6.81
CA ASP A 40 -18.09 -11.80 5.76
C ASP A 40 -16.99 -11.42 4.75
N ILE A 41 -16.67 -12.37 3.86
CA ILE A 41 -15.64 -12.20 2.84
C ILE A 41 -15.95 -11.01 1.90
N SER A 42 -17.21 -10.79 1.56
CA SER A 42 -17.62 -9.69 0.67
C SER A 42 -17.38 -8.33 1.32
N MET A 43 -17.72 -8.21 2.60
CA MET A 43 -17.50 -7.01 3.39
C MET A 43 -16.01 -6.74 3.60
N LEU A 44 -15.18 -7.78 3.84
CA LEU A 44 -13.72 -7.65 3.90
C LEU A 44 -13.13 -7.11 2.59
N LYS A 45 -13.61 -7.60 1.44
CA LYS A 45 -13.19 -7.09 0.12
C LYS A 45 -13.55 -5.62 -0.05
N ASN A 46 -14.80 -5.25 0.27
CA ASN A 46 -15.25 -3.86 0.18
C ASN A 46 -14.42 -2.93 1.08
N MET A 47 -14.12 -3.35 2.31
CA MET A 47 -13.24 -2.58 3.21
C MET A 47 -11.83 -2.43 2.62
N ALA A 48 -11.24 -3.52 2.13
CA ALA A 48 -9.93 -3.51 1.50
C ALA A 48 -9.90 -2.58 0.27
N ASP A 49 -10.99 -2.51 -0.49
CA ASP A 49 -11.15 -1.59 -1.62
C ASP A 49 -11.25 -0.13 -1.18
N VAL A 50 -12.07 0.18 -0.17
CA VAL A 50 -12.23 1.54 0.39
C VAL A 50 -10.90 2.11 0.88
N PHE A 51 -10.08 1.29 1.55
CA PHE A 51 -8.78 1.72 2.07
C PHE A 51 -7.63 1.52 1.09
N ASN A 52 -7.89 0.93 -0.08
CA ASN A 52 -6.88 0.53 -1.06
C ASN A 52 -5.73 -0.32 -0.46
N VAL A 53 -6.07 -1.31 0.37
CA VAL A 53 -5.13 -2.21 1.05
C VAL A 53 -5.45 -3.68 0.77
N SER A 54 -4.55 -4.60 1.14
CA SER A 54 -4.86 -6.04 1.14
C SER A 54 -5.81 -6.43 2.28
N VAL A 55 -6.55 -7.53 2.11
CA VAL A 55 -7.35 -8.11 3.21
C VAL A 55 -6.44 -8.56 4.34
N ASP A 56 -5.29 -9.18 4.03
CA ASP A 56 -4.28 -9.58 5.01
C ASP A 56 -3.81 -8.41 5.88
N TYR A 57 -3.55 -7.25 5.27
CA TYR A 57 -3.23 -6.05 6.04
C TYR A 57 -4.42 -5.60 6.88
N LEU A 58 -5.62 -5.52 6.30
CA LEU A 58 -6.82 -5.07 7.02
C LEU A 58 -7.07 -5.88 8.30
N ILE A 59 -6.86 -7.20 8.26
CA ILE A 59 -7.08 -8.10 9.40
C ILE A 59 -5.88 -8.25 10.34
N GLY A 60 -4.72 -7.66 10.02
CA GLY A 60 -3.51 -7.75 10.84
C GLY A 60 -2.61 -8.96 10.57
N HIS A 61 -2.87 -9.70 9.49
CA HIS A 61 -2.09 -10.87 9.08
C HIS A 61 -0.84 -10.53 8.24
N SER A 62 -0.73 -9.28 7.77
CA SER A 62 0.44 -8.78 7.04
C SER A 62 0.81 -7.37 7.52
N THR A 63 2.11 -7.04 7.46
CA THR A 63 2.62 -5.68 7.67
C THR A 63 2.64 -4.85 6.39
N CYS A 64 2.45 -5.48 5.22
CA CYS A 64 2.45 -4.83 3.91
C CYS A 64 1.05 -4.31 3.57
N PRO A 65 0.81 -2.98 3.52
CA PRO A 65 -0.51 -2.41 3.32
C PRO A 65 -1.09 -2.66 1.94
N HIS A 66 -0.26 -2.68 0.90
CA HIS A 66 -0.73 -2.79 -0.47
C HIS A 66 -1.36 -4.15 -0.76
N LYS A 67 -2.38 -4.15 -1.62
CA LYS A 67 -2.89 -5.38 -2.24
C LYS A 67 -1.72 -6.17 -2.83
N ILE A 68 -1.81 -7.49 -2.85
CA ILE A 68 -0.92 -8.31 -3.67
C ILE A 68 -1.21 -7.89 -5.11
N GLN A 69 -0.40 -6.97 -5.63
CA GLN A 69 -0.39 -6.64 -7.04
C GLN A 69 0.29 -7.84 -7.72
N GLU A 70 -0.20 -8.26 -8.88
CA GLU A 70 0.57 -9.18 -9.71
C GLU A 70 1.89 -8.49 -10.06
N VAL A 71 2.97 -8.88 -9.37
CA VAL A 71 4.30 -8.38 -9.67
C VAL A 71 4.83 -9.23 -10.81
N HIS A 72 4.68 -8.75 -12.04
CA HIS A 72 5.59 -9.18 -13.08
C HIS A 72 6.94 -8.48 -12.85
N PRO A 73 8.09 -9.17 -12.95
CA PRO A 73 9.43 -8.57 -12.85
C PRO A 73 9.73 -7.40 -13.82
N ALA A 74 8.76 -7.01 -14.66
CA ALA A 74 8.88 -6.05 -15.74
C ALA A 74 8.02 -4.77 -15.55
N ASP A 75 7.17 -4.68 -14.52
CA ASP A 75 6.22 -3.57 -14.41
C ASP A 75 6.78 -2.42 -13.59
N LEU A 76 7.72 -1.70 -14.22
CA LEU A 76 8.16 -0.37 -13.81
C LEU A 76 7.00 0.62 -14.04
N ASN A 77 6.83 1.61 -13.15
CA ASN A 77 5.97 2.74 -13.48
C ASN A 77 6.59 3.55 -14.65
N GLN A 78 5.82 4.45 -15.28
CA GLN A 78 6.27 5.16 -16.48
C GLN A 78 7.60 5.92 -16.28
N GLU A 79 7.81 6.49 -15.09
CA GLU A 79 9.04 7.20 -14.75
C GLU A 79 10.21 6.22 -14.58
N GLU A 80 10.03 5.18 -13.78
CA GLU A 80 11.00 4.10 -13.54
C GLU A 80 11.42 3.40 -14.83
N PHE A 81 10.45 3.13 -15.72
CA PHE A 81 10.69 2.53 -17.04
C PHE A 81 11.62 3.40 -17.87
N SER A 82 11.34 4.71 -17.93
CA SER A 82 12.15 5.67 -18.68
C SER A 82 13.59 5.77 -18.16
N LEU A 83 13.79 5.60 -16.84
CA LEU A 83 15.11 5.61 -16.22
C LEU A 83 15.91 4.36 -16.62
N VAL A 84 15.27 3.19 -16.59
CA VAL A 84 15.91 1.91 -16.96
C VAL A 84 16.26 1.88 -18.46
N GLU A 85 15.40 2.38 -19.35
CA GLU A 85 15.73 2.49 -20.78
C GLU A 85 16.94 3.38 -21.03
N LYS A 86 16.96 4.58 -20.44
CA LYS A 86 18.10 5.50 -20.57
C LYS A 86 19.38 4.85 -20.06
N TYR A 87 19.34 4.22 -18.88
CA TYR A 87 20.49 3.50 -18.33
C TYR A 87 20.98 2.37 -19.25
N ARG A 88 20.07 1.57 -19.83
CA ARG A 88 20.41 0.50 -20.79
C ARG A 88 20.93 1.03 -22.13
N SER A 89 20.63 2.27 -22.51
CA SER A 89 21.21 2.89 -23.72
C SER A 89 22.67 3.33 -23.54
N LEU A 90 23.16 3.43 -22.30
CA LEU A 90 24.52 3.92 -22.02
C LEU A 90 25.61 2.88 -22.33
N PRO A 91 26.82 3.33 -22.75
CA PRO A 91 28.01 2.49 -22.80
C PRO A 91 28.35 1.90 -21.43
N PRO A 92 28.99 0.71 -21.36
CA PRO A 92 29.35 0.06 -20.09
C PRO A 92 30.13 0.97 -19.13
N SER A 93 31.11 1.73 -19.64
CA SER A 93 31.90 2.67 -18.85
C SER A 93 31.05 3.81 -18.25
N SER A 94 30.06 4.30 -18.99
CA SER A 94 29.14 5.33 -18.49
C SER A 94 28.16 4.78 -17.46
N ARG A 95 27.76 3.51 -17.56
CA ARG A 95 26.93 2.84 -16.54
C ARG A 95 27.69 2.67 -15.24
N GLU A 96 28.98 2.33 -15.30
CA GLU A 96 29.85 2.22 -14.12
C GLU A 96 29.98 3.56 -13.39
N ILE A 97 30.23 4.64 -14.14
CA ILE A 97 30.29 6.00 -13.57
C ILE A 97 28.94 6.39 -12.97
N PHE A 98 27.83 6.13 -13.68
CA PHE A 98 26.49 6.41 -13.18
C PHE A 98 26.19 5.64 -11.89
N SER A 99 26.59 4.36 -11.81
CA SER A 99 26.44 3.54 -10.60
C SER A 99 27.23 4.13 -9.44
N GLN A 100 28.48 4.53 -9.66
CA GLN A 100 29.32 5.14 -8.62
C GLN A 100 28.73 6.46 -8.11
N LEU A 101 28.22 7.31 -9.01
CA LEU A 101 27.55 8.56 -8.64
C LEU A 101 26.27 8.31 -7.85
N LEU A 102 25.46 7.33 -8.28
CA LEU A 102 24.23 6.97 -7.57
C LEU A 102 24.53 6.44 -6.16
N ASP A 103 25.55 5.59 -6.04
CA ASP A 103 26.02 5.06 -4.75
C ASP A 103 26.52 6.18 -3.84
N GLU A 104 27.22 7.18 -4.38
CA GLU A 104 27.70 8.35 -3.64
C GLU A 104 26.56 9.26 -3.20
N PHE A 105 25.60 9.54 -4.08
CA PHE A 105 24.39 10.31 -3.75
C PHE A 105 23.60 9.64 -2.63
N LEU A 106 23.41 8.33 -2.70
CA LEU A 106 22.73 7.57 -1.66
C LEU A 106 23.49 7.63 -0.34
N LYS A 107 24.82 7.47 -0.34
CA LYS A 107 25.62 7.62 0.89
C LYS A 107 25.48 9.00 1.53
N ASN A 108 25.44 10.06 0.73
CA ASN A 108 25.38 11.45 1.21
C ASN A 108 23.96 11.90 1.63
N HIS A 109 22.92 11.17 1.24
CA HIS A 109 21.52 11.45 1.61
C HIS A 109 20.87 10.33 2.45
N SER A 110 21.66 9.35 2.91
CA SER A 110 21.23 8.29 3.84
C SER A 110 21.69 8.53 5.29
N ALA A 111 22.01 9.77 5.66
CA ALA A 111 22.15 10.20 7.06
C ALA A 111 20.99 11.16 7.39
N PRO A 112 20.43 11.08 8.61
CA PRO A 112 19.03 11.43 8.92
C PRO A 112 18.63 12.87 8.62
#